data_AF-A0A158QZB9-F1
#
_entry.id   AF-A0A158QZB9-F1
#
_cell.length_a   1.000
_cell.length_b   1.000
_cell.length_c   1.000
_cell.angle_alpha   90.00
_cell.angle_beta   90.00
_cell.angle_gamma   90.00
#
_symmetry.space_group_name_H-M   'P 1'
#
loop_
_entity.id
_entity.type
_entity.pdbx_description
1 polymer ?
#
loop_
_entity_poly.entity_id
_entity_poly.type
_entity_poly.pdbx_seq_one_letter_code
_entity_poly.pdbx_strand_id
1 'polypeptide(L)'
;MTVSYNLDISSVSVFVFMKLLFRWRGSIWKLIMNELLVWLCGYYVFGFYTVAVARNIREIRELPSFDSSLRSVDTGVTRVRMTVSYNSAVSSVSTFTFFRLLLRWRGSIWKSISGELLLWLVCYYIVFVVYRFALSAEQQQTFEAIAHYCDGRLVYIPLTFMLGFFVSIIVDRWRDTFKNMGWIENFLQILAFRDISMRVRRRFPTMETLVVAGFLNENELKHLEDISLSYNKYWVPLQWALSICVKALEKKYFEMPYAMICVQNEIKAFRTNMAQLCNYDWVPVPIAYPQVVFLAVRAYFVICLVSRQYLLKNQVNDHSDVSSLLIRYLFICHLFLYLMGTMIDLYIWRC
;
A
#
# COMPACT_ATOMS: atom_id res chain seq x y z
N MET A 1 7.19 -18.24 -41.57
CA MET A 1 6.17 -19.31 -41.67
C MET A 1 5.41 -19.37 -40.35
N THR A 2 4.30 -18.66 -40.26
CA THR A 2 3.35 -18.73 -39.15
C THR A 2 2.51 -19.99 -39.30
N VAL A 3 2.71 -20.97 -38.43
CA VAL A 3 1.88 -22.16 -38.35
C VAL A 3 0.57 -21.76 -37.65
N SER A 4 -0.55 -21.86 -38.36
CA SER A 4 -1.88 -21.55 -37.86
C SER A 4 -2.35 -22.61 -36.86
N TYR A 5 -2.52 -22.22 -35.59
CA TYR A 5 -3.00 -23.06 -34.48
C TYR A 5 -4.53 -23.28 -34.47
N ASN A 6 -5.25 -22.78 -35.47
CA ASN A 6 -6.71 -22.64 -35.39
C ASN A 6 -7.51 -23.93 -35.66
N LEU A 7 -6.88 -25.01 -36.16
CA LEU A 7 -7.63 -26.22 -36.56
C LEU A 7 -7.65 -27.35 -35.52
N ASP A 8 -6.71 -27.38 -34.56
CA ASP A 8 -6.62 -28.47 -33.56
C ASP A 8 -7.32 -28.16 -32.22
N ILE A 9 -7.81 -26.93 -32.02
CA ILE A 9 -8.53 -26.52 -30.79
C ILE A 9 -10.00 -26.99 -30.80
N SER A 10 -10.50 -27.54 -31.91
CA SER A 10 -11.90 -27.94 -32.04
C SER A 10 -12.25 -29.27 -31.35
N SER A 11 -11.26 -30.07 -30.91
CA SER A 11 -11.52 -31.30 -30.16
C SER A 11 -11.10 -31.14 -28.69
N VAL A 12 -12.10 -30.88 -27.84
CA VAL A 12 -11.94 -30.79 -26.37
C VAL A 12 -11.68 -32.20 -25.83
N SER A 13 -10.44 -32.67 -25.96
CA SER A 13 -9.97 -33.94 -25.41
C SER A 13 -8.80 -33.68 -24.48
N VAL A 14 -8.97 -34.02 -23.20
CA VAL A 14 -7.95 -33.91 -22.13
C VAL A 14 -6.63 -34.60 -22.53
N PHE A 15 -6.70 -35.63 -23.37
CA PHE A 15 -5.54 -36.35 -23.88
C PHE A 15 -4.65 -35.51 -24.81
N VAL A 16 -5.20 -34.57 -25.57
CA VAL A 16 -4.41 -33.69 -26.46
C VAL A 16 -3.64 -32.65 -25.65
N PHE A 17 -4.25 -32.12 -24.57
CA PHE A 17 -3.60 -31.20 -23.62
C PHE A 17 -2.46 -31.86 -22.85
N MET A 18 -2.64 -33.10 -22.39
CA MET A 18 -1.59 -33.90 -21.75
C MET A 18 -0.41 -34.20 -22.69
N LYS A 19 -0.67 -34.45 -23.98
CA LYS A 19 0.37 -34.72 -24.99
C LYS A 19 1.20 -33.47 -25.34
N LEU A 20 0.62 -32.28 -25.22
CA LEU A 20 1.30 -30.98 -25.35
C LEU A 20 2.23 -30.68 -24.17
N LEU A 21 1.82 -31.03 -22.93
CA LEU A 21 2.61 -30.85 -21.71
C LEU A 21 3.87 -31.72 -21.65
N PHE A 22 3.85 -32.91 -22.27
CA PHE A 22 4.96 -33.89 -22.23
C PHE A 22 5.92 -33.87 -23.44
N ARG A 23 5.80 -32.91 -24.37
CA ARG A 23 6.67 -32.86 -25.56
C ARG A 23 8.02 -32.17 -25.25
N TRP A 24 9.10 -32.96 -25.20
CA TRP A 24 10.42 -32.55 -24.65
C TRP A 24 11.23 -31.56 -25.52
N ARG A 25 10.96 -31.45 -26.83
CA ARG A 25 11.56 -30.42 -27.68
C ARG A 25 10.71 -29.14 -27.65
N GLY A 26 11.12 -28.20 -26.80
CA GLY A 26 10.43 -26.91 -26.59
C GLY A 26 9.67 -26.80 -25.26
N SER A 27 10.00 -27.65 -24.28
CA SER A 27 9.25 -27.77 -23.03
C SER A 27 9.45 -26.60 -22.07
N ILE A 28 8.33 -26.12 -21.49
CA ILE A 28 8.22 -25.17 -20.36
C ILE A 28 9.16 -25.53 -19.19
N TRP A 29 9.46 -26.82 -18.99
CA TRP A 29 10.37 -27.29 -17.95
C TRP A 29 11.80 -26.79 -18.13
N LYS A 30 12.26 -26.54 -19.36
CA LYS A 30 13.60 -25.97 -19.62
C LYS A 30 13.66 -24.48 -19.23
N LEU A 31 12.53 -23.78 -19.30
CA LEU A 31 12.39 -22.39 -18.84
C LEU A 31 12.36 -22.33 -17.30
N ILE A 32 11.57 -23.19 -16.67
CA ILE A 32 11.44 -23.25 -15.20
C ILE A 32 12.77 -23.64 -14.54
N MET A 33 13.51 -24.59 -15.12
CA MET A 33 14.81 -25.01 -14.55
C MET A 33 15.88 -23.92 -14.69
N ASN A 34 15.89 -23.14 -15.77
CA ASN A 34 16.78 -22.00 -15.90
C ASN A 34 16.41 -20.85 -14.94
N GLU A 35 15.12 -20.61 -14.73
CA GLU A 35 14.61 -19.59 -13.78
C GLU A 35 14.95 -19.94 -12.32
N LEU A 36 14.88 -21.23 -11.94
CA LEU A 36 15.20 -21.69 -10.58
C LEU A 36 16.70 -21.57 -10.26
N LEU A 37 17.55 -21.76 -11.27
CA LEU A 37 19.00 -21.60 -11.19
C LEU A 37 19.40 -20.12 -11.11
N VAL A 38 18.72 -19.24 -11.86
CA VAL A 38 18.86 -17.78 -11.74
C VAL A 38 18.41 -17.29 -10.36
N TRP A 39 17.38 -17.90 -9.77
CA TRP A 39 16.92 -17.56 -8.42
C TRP A 39 17.94 -17.93 -7.33
N LEU A 40 18.56 -19.11 -7.43
CA LEU A 40 19.61 -19.56 -6.50
C LEU A 40 20.90 -18.75 -6.64
N CYS A 41 21.32 -18.45 -7.87
CA CYS A 41 22.49 -17.60 -8.13
C CYS A 41 22.22 -16.13 -7.76
N GLY A 42 21.01 -15.64 -8.00
CA GLY A 42 20.59 -14.28 -7.65
C GLY A 42 20.57 -14.03 -6.15
N TYR A 43 20.11 -15.01 -5.35
CA TYR A 43 20.13 -14.90 -3.90
C TYR A 43 21.56 -14.79 -3.33
N TYR A 44 22.50 -15.56 -3.88
CA TYR A 44 23.92 -15.50 -3.52
C TYR A 44 24.59 -14.19 -3.95
N VAL A 45 24.25 -13.66 -5.13
CA VAL A 45 24.78 -12.38 -5.64
C VAL A 45 24.17 -11.18 -4.91
N PHE A 46 22.91 -11.23 -4.49
CA PHE A 46 22.24 -10.16 -3.74
C PHE A 46 22.78 -10.06 -2.30
N GLY A 47 23.16 -11.18 -1.69
CA GLY A 47 23.89 -11.21 -0.42
C GLY A 47 25.24 -10.50 -0.49
N PHE A 48 25.96 -10.62 -1.61
CA PHE A 48 27.25 -9.94 -1.81
C PHE A 48 27.08 -8.45 -2.17
N TYR A 49 26.08 -8.10 -2.98
CA TYR A 49 25.80 -6.72 -3.39
C TYR A 49 25.35 -5.83 -2.23
N THR A 50 24.57 -6.37 -1.29
CA THR A 50 24.12 -5.62 -0.10
C THR A 50 25.29 -5.28 0.84
N VAL A 51 26.28 -6.18 0.96
CA VAL A 51 27.51 -5.93 1.74
C VAL A 51 28.45 -4.95 1.01
N ALA A 52 28.55 -5.03 -0.32
CA ALA A 52 29.38 -4.12 -1.12
C ALA A 52 28.82 -2.67 -1.17
N VAL A 53 27.50 -2.51 -1.30
CA VAL A 53 26.84 -1.19 -1.28
C VAL A 53 26.92 -0.54 0.10
N ALA A 54 26.86 -1.33 1.19
CA ALA A 54 27.09 -0.81 2.54
C ALA A 54 28.52 -0.29 2.76
N ARG A 55 29.51 -0.84 2.04
CA ARG A 55 30.90 -0.35 2.05
C ARG A 55 31.07 0.95 1.23
N ASN A 56 30.50 1.03 0.03
CA ASN A 56 30.56 2.23 -0.81
C ASN A 56 29.84 3.45 -0.21
N ILE A 57 28.79 3.25 0.58
CA ILE A 57 28.08 4.36 1.26
C ILE A 57 28.94 5.01 2.37
N ARG A 58 29.93 4.29 2.94
CA ARG A 58 30.88 4.91 3.89
C ARG A 58 31.90 5.81 3.20
N GLU A 59 32.34 5.49 1.99
CA GLU A 59 33.33 6.29 1.25
C GLU A 59 32.74 7.58 0.65
N ILE A 60 31.43 7.62 0.34
CA ILE A 60 30.76 8.82 -0.19
C ILE A 60 30.57 9.91 0.89
N ARG A 61 30.79 9.59 2.18
CA ARG A 61 30.63 10.56 3.28
C ARG A 61 31.80 11.54 3.42
N GLU A 62 32.91 11.38 2.67
CA GLU A 62 34.14 12.16 2.87
C GLU A 62 34.66 13.00 1.67
N LEU A 63 33.85 13.29 0.64
CA LEU A 63 34.32 14.15 -0.47
C LEU A 63 33.77 15.60 -0.40
N PRO A 64 34.62 16.63 -0.62
CA PRO A 64 34.22 18.03 -0.49
C PRO A 64 33.37 18.49 -1.67
N SER A 65 32.43 19.40 -1.36
CA SER A 65 31.38 19.92 -2.23
C SER A 65 31.91 20.70 -3.44
N PHE A 66 31.45 20.34 -4.64
CA PHE A 66 31.65 21.10 -5.88
C PHE A 66 30.41 21.96 -6.18
N ASP A 67 30.65 23.27 -6.31
CA ASP A 67 29.66 24.31 -6.59
C ASP A 67 29.29 24.34 -8.08
N SER A 68 28.01 24.51 -8.40
CA SER A 68 27.58 24.81 -9.76
C SER A 68 26.30 25.66 -9.75
N SER A 69 26.52 26.94 -9.95
CA SER A 69 25.56 28.00 -10.20
C SER A 69 24.55 27.68 -11.32
N LEU A 70 23.33 27.34 -10.94
CA LEU A 70 22.11 27.56 -11.73
C LEU A 70 21.01 28.00 -10.77
N ARG A 71 20.60 29.27 -10.88
CA ARG A 71 19.52 29.88 -10.09
C ARG A 71 18.18 29.21 -10.41
N SER A 72 17.88 28.08 -9.77
CA SER A 72 16.55 27.80 -9.28
C SER A 72 16.45 28.37 -7.87
N VAL A 73 15.38 29.09 -7.57
CA VAL A 73 15.05 29.44 -6.19
C VAL A 73 14.78 28.13 -5.47
N ASP A 74 15.83 27.59 -4.85
CA ASP A 74 15.77 26.44 -3.96
C ASP A 74 15.04 26.88 -2.69
N THR A 75 13.72 26.75 -2.71
CA THR A 75 13.03 26.42 -1.47
C THR A 75 13.56 25.04 -1.09
N GLY A 76 14.34 24.95 -0.02
CA GLY A 76 15.02 23.74 0.48
C GLY A 76 14.07 22.61 0.94
N VAL A 77 13.03 22.35 0.16
CA VAL A 77 12.11 21.24 0.30
C VAL A 77 12.68 20.11 -0.54
N THR A 78 13.46 19.22 0.09
CA THR A 78 13.75 17.91 -0.49
C THR A 78 12.44 17.32 -1.01
N ARG A 79 12.35 17.13 -2.34
CA ARG A 79 11.13 16.63 -3.00
C ARG A 79 10.94 15.16 -2.64
N VAL A 80 10.40 14.91 -1.45
CA VAL A 80 9.98 13.56 -1.04
C VAL A 80 8.83 13.19 -1.95
N ARG A 81 9.11 12.36 -2.97
CA ARG A 81 8.07 11.75 -3.81
C ARG A 81 7.30 10.75 -2.94
N MET A 82 6.10 11.16 -2.52
CA MET A 82 5.24 10.43 -1.58
C MET A 82 4.23 9.50 -2.27
N THR A 83 3.81 9.82 -3.49
CA THR A 83 2.95 8.97 -4.31
C THR A 83 3.79 8.25 -5.37
N VAL A 84 3.55 6.94 -5.50
CA VAL A 84 4.26 6.10 -6.46
C VAL A 84 3.41 5.98 -7.72
N SER A 85 3.65 6.85 -8.70
CA SER A 85 3.03 6.69 -10.02
C SER A 85 3.67 5.51 -10.75
N TYR A 86 2.83 4.60 -11.26
CA TYR A 86 3.24 3.48 -12.11
C TYR A 86 2.44 3.41 -13.41
N ASN A 87 1.60 4.41 -13.71
CA ASN A 87 0.73 4.43 -14.89
C ASN A 87 1.52 4.23 -16.20
N SER A 88 2.67 4.88 -16.33
CA SER A 88 3.56 4.72 -17.50
C SER A 88 4.21 3.34 -17.61
N ALA A 89 4.30 2.58 -16.51
CA ALA A 89 4.83 1.21 -16.56
C ALA A 89 3.77 0.21 -16.99
N VAL A 90 2.49 0.53 -16.79
CA VAL A 90 1.33 -0.36 -17.06
C VAL A 90 0.61 0.02 -18.36
N SER A 91 1.06 1.06 -19.05
CA SER A 91 0.48 1.49 -20.33
C SER A 91 0.66 0.46 -21.46
N SER A 92 1.60 -0.49 -21.33
CA SER A 92 1.75 -1.63 -22.25
C SER A 92 1.35 -2.94 -21.58
N VAL A 93 0.40 -3.65 -22.18
CA VAL A 93 -0.05 -4.99 -21.75
C VAL A 93 1.00 -6.02 -22.18
N SER A 94 2.05 -6.18 -21.37
CA SER A 94 3.00 -7.29 -21.48
C SER A 94 2.89 -8.15 -20.25
N THR A 95 2.93 -9.48 -20.41
CA THR A 95 2.95 -10.44 -19.30
C THR A 95 4.11 -10.19 -18.32
N PHE A 96 5.22 -9.62 -18.81
CA PHE A 96 6.39 -9.29 -17.99
C PHE A 96 6.23 -7.97 -17.20
N THR A 97 5.28 -7.11 -17.58
CA THR A 97 4.99 -5.86 -16.87
C THR A 97 4.56 -6.13 -15.43
N PHE A 98 3.70 -7.12 -15.23
CA PHE A 98 3.22 -7.51 -13.89
C PHE A 98 4.35 -7.99 -12.97
N PHE A 99 5.25 -8.83 -13.49
CA PHE A 99 6.42 -9.30 -12.73
C PHE A 99 7.39 -8.16 -12.38
N ARG A 100 7.60 -7.20 -13.29
CA ARG A 100 8.40 -5.99 -12.99
C ARG A 100 7.77 -5.14 -11.88
N LEU A 101 6.44 -5.07 -11.80
CA LEU A 101 5.75 -4.34 -10.72
C LEU A 101 5.91 -5.05 -9.37
N LEU A 102 5.79 -6.38 -9.35
CA LEU A 102 5.99 -7.18 -8.13
C LEU A 102 7.39 -7.04 -7.53
N LEU A 103 8.41 -6.88 -8.38
CA LEU A 103 9.81 -6.72 -7.97
C LEU A 103 10.20 -5.26 -7.64
N ARG A 104 9.27 -4.31 -7.73
CA ARG A 104 9.55 -2.93 -7.34
C ARG A 104 9.74 -2.85 -5.83
N TRP A 105 10.72 -2.06 -5.36
CA TRP A 105 10.97 -1.88 -3.92
C TRP A 105 10.25 -0.66 -3.31
N ARG A 106 10.13 0.42 -4.08
CA ARG A 106 9.60 1.70 -3.58
C ARG A 106 8.07 1.68 -3.58
N GLY A 107 7.48 1.69 -2.39
CA GLY A 107 6.02 1.62 -2.18
C GLY A 107 5.46 0.24 -2.49
N SER A 108 6.26 -0.81 -2.33
CA SER A 108 5.80 -2.17 -2.53
C SER A 108 5.47 -2.86 -1.22
N ILE A 109 4.62 -3.87 -1.37
CA ILE A 109 4.20 -4.80 -0.33
C ILE A 109 5.42 -5.38 0.43
N TRP A 110 6.51 -5.70 -0.27
CA TRP A 110 7.74 -6.24 0.32
C TRP A 110 8.37 -5.31 1.35
N LYS A 111 8.50 -4.03 1.03
CA LYS A 111 9.07 -3.05 1.97
C LYS A 111 8.22 -2.96 3.24
N SER A 112 6.91 -3.08 3.10
CA SER A 112 5.97 -2.91 4.19
C SER A 112 5.83 -4.15 5.09
N ILE A 113 5.89 -5.33 4.51
CA ILE A 113 5.69 -6.61 5.22
C ILE A 113 7.01 -7.16 5.79
N SER A 114 8.16 -6.80 5.20
CA SER A 114 9.46 -7.44 5.49
C SER A 114 9.78 -7.60 6.98
N GLY A 115 9.52 -6.58 7.81
CA GLY A 115 9.79 -6.64 9.25
C GLY A 115 8.89 -7.64 9.99
N GLU A 116 7.60 -7.67 9.68
CA GLU A 116 6.65 -8.59 10.30
C GLU A 116 6.85 -10.03 9.83
N LEU A 117 7.18 -10.21 8.55
CA LEU A 117 7.53 -11.52 8.00
C LEU A 117 8.80 -12.06 8.66
N LEU A 118 9.84 -11.23 8.81
CA LEU A 118 11.07 -11.65 9.49
C LEU A 118 10.79 -12.09 10.93
N LEU A 119 9.99 -11.32 11.68
CA LEU A 119 9.59 -11.68 13.04
C LEU A 119 8.84 -13.02 13.07
N TRP A 120 7.86 -13.19 12.18
CA TRP A 120 7.08 -14.43 12.10
C TRP A 120 7.97 -15.63 11.76
N LEU A 121 8.91 -15.48 10.83
CA LEU A 121 9.88 -16.51 10.45
C LEU A 121 10.78 -16.90 11.62
N VAL A 122 11.33 -15.92 12.33
CA VAL A 122 12.15 -16.17 13.53
C VAL A 122 11.36 -16.98 14.56
N CYS A 123 10.13 -16.58 14.87
CA CYS A 123 9.26 -17.33 15.78
C CYS A 123 8.96 -18.75 15.28
N TYR A 124 8.68 -18.91 13.98
CA TYR A 124 8.40 -20.22 13.38
C TYR A 124 9.60 -21.17 13.51
N TYR A 125 10.81 -20.68 13.22
CA TYR A 125 12.03 -21.48 13.34
C TYR A 125 12.40 -21.78 14.79
N ILE A 126 12.13 -20.87 15.73
CA ILE A 126 12.30 -21.15 17.16
C ILE A 126 11.43 -22.34 17.57
N VAL A 127 10.14 -22.33 17.21
CA VAL A 127 9.22 -23.45 17.51
C VAL A 127 9.69 -24.74 16.83
N PHE A 128 10.16 -24.66 15.59
CA PHE A 128 10.72 -25.80 14.86
C PHE A 128 11.94 -26.41 15.56
N VAL A 129 12.91 -25.59 15.98
CA VAL A 129 14.12 -26.04 16.70
C VAL A 129 13.75 -26.65 18.04
N VAL A 130 12.82 -26.03 18.77
CA VAL A 130 12.33 -26.55 20.06
C VAL A 130 11.69 -27.92 19.87
N TYR A 131 10.78 -28.08 18.90
CA TYR A 131 10.15 -29.36 18.57
C TYR A 131 11.18 -30.45 18.21
N ARG A 132 12.20 -30.12 17.40
CA ARG A 132 13.16 -31.10 16.88
C ARG A 132 14.24 -31.50 17.87
N PHE A 133 14.76 -30.56 18.64
CA PHE A 133 15.96 -30.77 19.46
C PHE A 133 15.73 -30.69 20.97
N ALA A 134 14.66 -30.04 21.43
CA ALA A 134 14.42 -29.85 22.87
C ALA A 134 13.32 -30.78 23.44
N LEU A 135 12.30 -31.15 22.64
CA LEU A 135 11.19 -31.99 23.11
C LEU A 135 11.57 -33.49 23.13
N SER A 136 11.13 -34.20 24.18
CA SER A 136 11.20 -35.66 24.25
C SER A 136 10.17 -36.34 23.31
N ALA A 137 10.33 -37.64 23.05
CA ALA A 137 9.43 -38.39 22.17
C ALA A 137 7.96 -38.35 22.62
N GLU A 138 7.68 -38.39 23.92
CA GLU A 138 6.34 -38.28 24.47
C GLU A 138 5.76 -36.86 24.30
N GLN A 139 6.59 -35.84 24.55
CA GLN A 139 6.20 -34.44 24.35
C GLN A 139 5.95 -34.11 22.88
N GLN A 140 6.73 -34.69 21.96
CA GLN A 140 6.54 -34.54 20.52
C GLN A 140 5.17 -35.08 20.08
N GLN A 141 4.73 -36.22 20.61
CA GLN A 141 3.39 -36.76 20.30
C GLN A 141 2.27 -35.84 20.79
N THR A 142 2.44 -35.23 21.97
CA THR A 142 1.47 -34.26 22.49
C THR A 142 1.46 -32.99 21.64
N PHE A 143 2.63 -32.51 21.23
CA PHE A 143 2.75 -31.34 20.33
C PHE A 143 2.08 -31.60 18.97
N GLU A 144 2.28 -32.79 18.39
CA GLU A 144 1.62 -33.19 17.14
C GLU A 144 0.10 -33.21 17.28
N ALA A 145 -0.43 -33.73 18.39
CA ALA A 145 -1.87 -33.73 18.66
C ALA A 145 -2.42 -32.29 18.76
N ILE A 146 -1.70 -31.39 19.44
CA ILE A 146 -2.06 -29.96 19.54
C ILE A 146 -2.03 -29.31 18.15
N ALA A 147 -0.98 -29.54 17.35
CA ALA A 147 -0.84 -28.97 16.02
C ALA A 147 -2.00 -29.38 15.10
N HIS A 148 -2.36 -30.67 15.09
CA HIS A 148 -3.51 -31.17 14.34
C HIS A 148 -4.84 -30.59 14.82
N TYR A 149 -5.05 -30.49 16.14
CA TYR A 149 -6.23 -29.86 16.71
C TYR A 149 -6.37 -28.41 16.26
N CYS A 150 -5.28 -27.64 16.37
CA CYS A 150 -5.22 -26.24 15.94
C CYS A 150 -5.48 -26.08 14.45
N ASP A 151 -4.94 -26.95 13.59
CA ASP A 151 -5.17 -26.88 12.14
C ASP A 151 -6.65 -27.05 11.77
N GLY A 152 -7.34 -28.00 12.42
CA GLY A 152 -8.78 -28.19 12.24
C GLY A 152 -9.61 -26.97 12.68
N ARG A 153 -9.09 -26.13 13.56
CA ARG A 153 -9.78 -24.90 14.02
C ARG A 153 -9.54 -23.68 13.14
N LEU A 154 -8.49 -23.67 12.31
CA LEU A 154 -8.20 -22.53 11.43
C LEU A 154 -9.30 -22.25 10.40
N VAL A 155 -10.05 -23.29 9.98
CA VAL A 155 -11.15 -23.17 9.02
C VAL A 155 -12.30 -22.31 9.55
N TYR A 156 -12.49 -22.22 10.88
CA TYR A 156 -13.54 -21.40 11.48
C TYR A 156 -13.23 -19.90 11.47
N ILE A 157 -12.03 -19.48 11.08
CA ILE A 157 -11.66 -18.07 10.99
C ILE A 157 -11.83 -17.63 9.52
N PRO A 158 -12.93 -16.93 9.15
CA PRO A 158 -13.22 -16.56 7.76
C PRO A 158 -12.42 -15.31 7.35
N LEU A 159 -11.08 -15.40 7.33
CA LEU A 159 -10.21 -14.26 7.06
C LEU A 159 -10.45 -13.62 5.69
N THR A 160 -10.69 -14.42 4.67
CA THR A 160 -10.92 -13.94 3.30
C THR A 160 -12.15 -13.04 3.22
N PHE A 161 -13.24 -13.46 3.86
CA PHE A 161 -14.47 -12.67 3.93
C PHE A 161 -14.24 -11.40 4.72
N MET A 162 -13.74 -11.49 5.97
CA MET A 162 -13.51 -10.32 6.83
C MET A 162 -12.61 -9.28 6.18
N LEU A 163 -11.52 -9.72 5.56
CA LEU A 163 -10.57 -8.86 4.86
C LEU A 163 -11.18 -8.24 3.61
N GLY A 164 -11.97 -9.01 2.84
CA GLY A 164 -12.66 -8.51 1.66
C GLY A 164 -13.60 -7.34 1.97
N PHE A 165 -14.43 -7.46 3.01
CA PHE A 165 -15.28 -6.33 3.47
C PHE A 165 -14.45 -5.18 3.99
N PHE A 166 -13.42 -5.46 4.80
CA PHE A 166 -12.57 -4.43 5.37
C PHE A 166 -11.87 -3.59 4.29
N VAL A 167 -11.21 -4.25 3.34
CA VAL A 167 -10.51 -3.59 2.23
C VAL A 167 -11.49 -2.79 1.38
N SER A 168 -12.68 -3.34 1.08
CA SER A 168 -13.70 -2.64 0.29
C SER A 168 -14.12 -1.31 0.94
N ILE A 169 -14.41 -1.32 2.25
CA ILE A 169 -14.77 -0.12 3.00
C ILE A 169 -13.67 0.95 2.92
N ILE A 170 -12.40 0.54 3.06
CA ILE A 170 -11.28 1.49 3.00
C ILE A 170 -11.07 2.02 1.59
N VAL A 171 -11.17 1.16 0.56
CA VAL A 171 -11.02 1.57 -0.85
C VAL A 171 -12.13 2.54 -1.26
N ASP A 172 -13.38 2.28 -0.86
CA ASP A 172 -14.50 3.17 -1.15
C ASP A 172 -14.30 4.53 -0.49
N ARG A 173 -13.94 4.54 0.79
CA ARG A 173 -13.64 5.77 1.53
C ARG A 173 -12.48 6.55 0.91
N TRP A 174 -11.41 5.86 0.51
CA TRP A 174 -10.26 6.47 -0.16
C TRP A 174 -10.68 7.09 -1.49
N ARG A 175 -11.47 6.37 -2.28
CA ARG A 175 -11.97 6.84 -3.57
C ARG A 175 -12.84 8.08 -3.40
N ASP A 176 -13.70 8.11 -2.40
CA ASP A 176 -14.57 9.26 -2.14
C ASP A 176 -13.77 10.45 -1.57
N THR A 177 -12.77 10.21 -0.73
CA THR A 177 -11.81 11.24 -0.30
C THR A 177 -11.13 11.88 -1.51
N PHE A 178 -10.71 11.07 -2.49
CA PHE A 178 -10.05 11.56 -3.71
C PHE A 178 -11.00 12.33 -4.63
N LYS A 179 -12.24 11.85 -4.83
CA LYS A 179 -13.25 12.57 -5.63
C LYS A 179 -13.60 13.93 -5.01
N ASN A 180 -13.66 14.00 -3.68
CA ASN A 180 -13.97 15.22 -2.94
C ASN A 180 -12.79 16.18 -2.83
N MET A 181 -11.58 15.75 -3.21
CA MET A 181 -10.42 16.62 -3.31
C MET A 181 -10.63 17.59 -4.49
N GLY A 182 -11.33 18.69 -4.23
CA GLY A 182 -11.62 19.69 -5.25
C GLY A 182 -10.33 20.34 -5.78
N TRP A 183 -10.28 20.62 -7.07
CA TRP A 183 -9.06 20.98 -7.81
C TRP A 183 -8.89 22.50 -7.93
N ILE A 184 -9.27 23.24 -6.91
CA ILE A 184 -9.14 24.69 -6.88
C ILE A 184 -7.92 25.01 -6.01
N GLU A 185 -6.79 25.35 -6.66
CA GLU A 185 -5.50 25.67 -6.03
C GLU A 185 -5.54 27.02 -5.28
N ASN A 186 -6.45 27.15 -4.33
CA ASN A 186 -6.69 28.37 -3.56
C ASN A 186 -6.31 28.20 -2.10
N PHE A 187 -6.05 29.31 -1.40
CA PHE A 187 -5.68 29.31 0.01
C PHE A 187 -6.73 28.64 0.92
N LEU A 188 -8.00 28.62 0.52
CA LEU A 188 -9.06 27.83 1.16
C LEU A 188 -8.69 26.35 1.29
N GLN A 189 -8.23 25.76 0.19
CA GLN A 189 -7.84 24.36 0.12
C GLN A 189 -6.65 24.10 1.05
N ILE A 190 -5.72 25.07 1.14
CA ILE A 190 -4.58 25.01 2.06
C ILE A 190 -5.04 25.04 3.51
N LEU A 191 -6.00 25.90 3.86
CA LEU A 191 -6.59 25.94 5.21
C LEU A 191 -7.20 24.59 5.58
N ALA A 192 -8.05 24.02 4.71
CA ALA A 192 -8.64 22.71 4.94
C ALA A 192 -7.57 21.59 5.03
N PHE A 193 -6.60 21.58 4.12
CA PHE A 193 -5.55 20.55 4.11
C PHE A 193 -4.55 20.69 5.26
N ARG A 194 -4.37 21.88 5.83
CA ARG A 194 -3.56 22.08 7.05
C ARG A 194 -4.16 21.33 8.24
N ASP A 195 -5.48 21.16 8.25
CA ASP A 195 -6.17 20.45 9.33
C ASP A 195 -6.21 18.94 9.12
N ILE A 196 -6.25 18.49 7.86
CA ILE A 196 -6.37 17.07 7.50
C ILE A 196 -4.99 16.41 7.29
N SER A 197 -4.03 17.13 6.69
CA SER A 197 -2.72 16.58 6.32
C SER A 197 -1.59 17.14 7.17
N MET A 198 -0.92 16.24 7.90
CA MET A 198 0.28 16.58 8.69
C MET A 198 1.40 17.18 7.84
N ARG A 199 1.47 16.84 6.55
CA ARG A 199 2.51 17.35 5.63
C ARG A 199 2.25 18.80 5.26
N VAL A 200 0.99 19.15 5.01
CA VAL A 200 0.59 20.54 4.77
C VAL A 200 0.73 21.35 6.05
N ARG A 201 0.37 20.78 7.21
CA ARG A 201 0.62 21.41 8.52
C ARG A 201 2.09 21.71 8.79
N ARG A 202 2.99 20.79 8.44
CA ARG A 202 4.44 21.02 8.56
C ARG A 202 4.96 22.07 7.59
N ARG A 203 4.37 22.18 6.40
CA ARG A 203 4.75 23.20 5.40
C ARG A 203 4.23 24.59 5.76
N PHE A 204 3.02 24.67 6.31
CA PHE A 204 2.34 25.92 6.70
C PHE A 204 1.87 25.85 8.16
N PRO A 205 2.78 25.96 9.14
CA PRO A 205 2.44 25.78 10.55
C PRO A 205 1.58 26.91 11.13
N THR A 206 1.85 28.16 10.76
CA THR A 206 1.14 29.34 11.28
C THR A 206 0.40 30.07 10.16
N MET A 207 -0.57 30.92 10.51
CA MET A 207 -1.30 31.71 9.49
C MET A 207 -0.39 32.74 8.82
N GLU A 208 0.61 33.27 9.54
CA GLU A 208 1.64 34.16 9.00
C GLU A 208 2.45 33.50 7.88
N THR A 209 2.72 32.19 7.97
CA THR A 209 3.43 31.48 6.88
C THR A 209 2.62 31.45 5.57
N LEU A 210 1.29 31.56 5.64
CA LEU A 210 0.46 31.71 4.44
C LEU A 210 0.57 33.11 3.84
N VAL A 211 0.76 34.13 4.68
CA VAL A 211 1.00 35.51 4.23
C VAL A 211 2.34 35.62 3.53
N VAL A 212 3.40 35.10 4.16
CA VAL A 212 4.76 35.08 3.58
C VAL A 212 4.79 34.28 2.27
N ALA A 213 4.01 33.20 2.17
CA ALA A 213 3.89 32.42 0.95
C ALA A 213 3.04 33.09 -0.16
N GLY A 214 2.41 34.23 0.11
CA GLY A 214 1.60 34.97 -0.85
C GLY A 214 0.20 34.41 -1.10
N PHE A 215 -0.27 33.49 -0.25
CA PHE A 215 -1.61 32.92 -0.36
C PHE A 215 -2.68 33.74 0.38
N LEU A 216 -2.27 34.58 1.34
CA LEU A 216 -3.16 35.39 2.17
C LEU A 216 -2.59 36.80 2.29
N ASN A 217 -3.41 37.83 2.15
CA ASN A 217 -2.97 39.21 2.39
C ASN A 217 -2.98 39.55 3.90
N GLU A 218 -2.14 40.49 4.33
CA GLU A 218 -2.12 40.94 5.74
C GLU A 218 -3.48 41.48 6.21
N ASN A 219 -4.20 42.18 5.34
CA ASN A 219 -5.55 42.69 5.64
C ASN A 219 -6.56 41.55 5.82
N GLU A 220 -6.45 40.49 5.00
CA GLU A 220 -7.31 39.31 5.10
C GLU A 220 -7.01 38.51 6.36
N LEU A 221 -5.74 38.45 6.77
CA LEU A 221 -5.34 37.84 8.04
C LEU A 221 -6.02 38.54 9.23
N LYS A 222 -5.99 39.87 9.28
CA LYS A 222 -6.68 40.64 10.33
C LYS A 222 -8.18 40.31 10.38
N HIS A 223 -8.83 40.28 9.23
CA HIS A 223 -10.25 39.90 9.15
C HIS A 223 -10.52 38.46 9.59
N LEU A 224 -9.59 37.52 9.38
CA LEU A 224 -9.71 36.16 9.89
C LEU A 224 -9.53 36.08 11.40
N GLU A 225 -8.65 36.90 11.97
CA GLU A 225 -8.37 36.96 13.41
C GLU A 225 -9.52 37.62 14.18
N ASP A 226 -10.14 38.67 13.62
CA ASP A 226 -11.31 39.36 14.18
C ASP A 226 -12.51 38.42 14.43
N ILE A 227 -12.62 37.33 13.66
CA ILE A 227 -13.68 36.34 13.84
C ILE A 227 -13.42 35.53 15.11
N SER A 228 -14.09 35.88 16.21
CA SER A 228 -13.97 35.22 17.52
C SER A 228 -14.68 33.86 17.59
N LEU A 229 -14.25 32.90 16.77
CA LEU A 229 -14.74 31.52 16.78
C LEU A 229 -13.62 30.54 17.11
N SER A 230 -13.90 29.60 18.00
CA SER A 230 -12.98 28.50 18.36
C SER A 230 -12.92 27.38 17.32
N TYR A 231 -13.83 27.39 16.33
CA TYR A 231 -13.90 26.38 15.28
C TYR A 231 -12.98 26.74 14.11
N ASN A 232 -12.69 25.72 13.29
CA ASN A 232 -11.91 25.90 12.08
C ASN A 232 -12.59 26.88 11.11
N LYS A 233 -11.82 27.84 10.60
CA LYS A 233 -12.25 28.96 9.77
C LYS A 233 -12.08 28.70 8.27
N TYR A 234 -11.83 27.45 7.85
CA TYR A 234 -11.68 27.09 6.43
C TYR A 234 -12.86 27.50 5.54
N TRP A 235 -14.06 27.75 6.09
CA TRP A 235 -15.24 28.18 5.33
C TRP A 235 -15.28 29.69 5.05
N VAL A 236 -14.48 30.50 5.75
CA VAL A 236 -14.53 31.97 5.66
C VAL A 236 -14.19 32.48 4.24
N PRO A 237 -13.15 31.97 3.56
CA PRO A 237 -12.85 32.43 2.20
C PRO A 237 -13.91 32.08 1.16
N LEU A 238 -14.64 30.97 1.35
CA LEU A 238 -15.80 30.63 0.52
C LEU A 238 -16.91 31.66 0.69
N GLN A 239 -17.14 32.11 1.93
CA GLN A 239 -18.13 33.16 2.20
C GLN A 239 -17.71 34.47 1.55
N TRP A 240 -16.43 34.85 1.63
CA TRP A 240 -15.91 36.02 0.93
C TRP A 240 -16.10 35.93 -0.58
N ALA A 241 -15.83 34.77 -1.19
CA ALA A 241 -16.06 34.54 -2.61
C ALA A 241 -17.53 34.74 -3.00
N LEU A 242 -18.47 34.21 -2.22
CA LEU A 242 -19.91 34.41 -2.45
C LEU A 242 -20.30 35.90 -2.33
N SER A 243 -19.76 36.62 -1.35
CA SER A 243 -20.00 38.07 -1.21
C SER A 243 -19.40 38.88 -2.35
N ILE A 244 -18.25 38.48 -2.89
CA ILE A 244 -17.64 39.11 -4.07
C ILE A 244 -18.54 38.93 -5.29
N CYS A 245 -19.16 37.76 -5.49
CA CYS A 245 -20.11 37.55 -6.58
C CYS A 245 -21.29 38.54 -6.53
N VAL A 246 -21.83 38.82 -5.33
CA VAL A 246 -22.92 39.80 -5.16
C VAL A 246 -22.45 41.21 -5.48
N LYS A 247 -21.29 41.63 -4.95
CA LYS A 247 -20.69 42.94 -5.26
C LYS A 247 -20.37 43.11 -6.74
N ALA A 248 -19.99 42.03 -7.42
CA ALA A 248 -19.71 42.05 -8.85
C ALA A 248 -20.99 42.23 -9.69
N LEU A 249 -22.13 41.73 -9.23
CA LEU A 249 -23.43 41.99 -9.85
C LEU A 249 -23.84 43.46 -9.69
N GLU A 250 -23.68 44.04 -8.49
CA GLU A 250 -23.96 45.47 -8.23
C GLU A 250 -23.13 46.39 -9.14
N LYS A 251 -21.86 46.03 -9.35
CA LYS A 251 -20.94 46.75 -10.25
C LYS A 251 -21.16 46.45 -11.74
N LYS A 252 -22.18 45.66 -12.09
CA LYS A 252 -22.53 45.25 -13.47
C LYS A 252 -21.41 44.52 -14.21
N TYR A 253 -20.53 43.79 -13.50
CA TYR A 253 -19.57 42.89 -14.15
C TYR A 253 -20.23 41.62 -14.70
N PHE A 254 -21.35 41.20 -14.12
CA PHE A 254 -22.19 40.15 -14.67
C PHE A 254 -23.24 40.75 -15.62
N GLU A 255 -23.30 40.25 -16.84
CA GLU A 255 -24.30 40.65 -17.84
C GLU A 255 -25.73 40.29 -17.40
N MET A 256 -25.88 39.15 -16.71
CA MET A 256 -27.18 38.63 -16.28
C MET A 256 -27.10 38.09 -14.84
N PRO A 257 -28.15 38.28 -14.01
CA PRO A 257 -28.20 37.71 -12.66
C PRO A 257 -28.07 36.17 -12.63
N TYR A 258 -28.52 35.49 -13.69
CA TYR A 258 -28.40 34.04 -13.81
C TYR A 258 -26.94 33.57 -13.88
N ALA A 259 -26.06 34.31 -14.54
CA ALA A 259 -24.63 33.98 -14.61
C ALA A 259 -23.98 33.97 -13.21
N MET A 260 -24.38 34.91 -12.34
CA MET A 260 -23.95 34.92 -10.95
C MET A 260 -24.40 33.67 -10.20
N ILE A 261 -25.65 33.22 -10.41
CA ILE A 261 -26.19 32.02 -9.77
C ILE A 261 -25.41 30.78 -10.18
N CYS A 262 -25.08 30.64 -11.46
CA CYS A 262 -24.24 29.54 -11.96
C CYS A 262 -22.88 29.51 -11.24
N VAL A 263 -22.18 30.65 -11.15
CA VAL A 263 -20.89 30.74 -10.45
C VAL A 263 -21.05 30.41 -8.96
N GLN A 264 -22.09 30.94 -8.30
CA GLN A 264 -22.35 30.63 -6.89
C GLN A 264 -22.65 29.15 -6.66
N ASN A 265 -23.32 28.48 -7.60
CA ASN A 265 -23.58 27.04 -7.52
C ASN A 265 -22.29 26.23 -7.58
N GLU A 266 -21.34 26.59 -8.44
CA GLU A 266 -20.02 25.95 -8.49
C GLU A 266 -19.23 26.17 -7.19
N ILE A 267 -19.25 27.39 -6.64
CA ILE A 267 -18.61 27.70 -5.35
C ILE A 267 -19.24 26.87 -4.22
N LYS A 268 -20.57 26.74 -4.21
CA LYS A 268 -21.30 25.92 -3.23
C LYS A 268 -20.99 24.42 -3.40
N ALA A 269 -20.88 23.92 -4.64
CA ALA A 269 -20.50 22.54 -4.90
C ALA A 269 -19.09 22.26 -4.36
N PHE A 270 -18.13 23.17 -4.61
CA PHE A 270 -16.78 23.06 -4.06
C PHE A 270 -16.77 23.09 -2.52
N ARG A 271 -17.57 23.96 -1.88
CA ARG A 271 -17.75 23.97 -0.42
C ARG A 271 -18.22 22.62 0.10
N THR A 272 -19.21 22.01 -0.54
CA THR A 272 -19.75 20.71 -0.14
C THR A 272 -18.68 19.63 -0.23
N ASN A 273 -17.89 19.60 -1.31
CA ASN A 273 -16.80 18.63 -1.48
C ASN A 273 -15.72 18.80 -0.39
N MET A 274 -15.33 20.03 -0.08
CA MET A 274 -14.39 20.32 1.02
C MET A 274 -14.95 19.93 2.40
N ALA A 275 -16.24 20.18 2.64
CA ALA A 275 -16.90 19.77 3.87
C ALA A 275 -16.94 18.24 4.01
N GLN A 276 -17.20 17.51 2.92
CA GLN A 276 -17.13 16.04 2.92
C GLN A 276 -15.72 15.55 3.28
N LEU A 277 -14.68 16.19 2.76
CA LEU A 277 -13.31 15.85 3.09
C LEU A 277 -13.02 16.03 4.60
N CYS A 278 -13.45 17.14 5.19
CA CYS A 278 -13.34 17.37 6.63
C CYS A 278 -14.17 16.35 7.44
N ASN A 279 -15.33 15.93 6.96
CA ASN A 279 -16.15 14.90 7.61
C ASN A 279 -15.45 13.53 7.60
N TYR A 280 -14.75 13.18 6.51
CA TYR A 280 -13.91 11.99 6.45
C TYR A 280 -12.64 12.11 7.32
N ASP A 281 -12.20 13.28 7.72
CA ASP A 281 -11.15 13.38 8.75
C ASP A 281 -11.76 13.23 10.15
N TRP A 282 -12.88 13.91 10.41
CA TRP A 282 -13.54 13.94 11.70
C TRP A 282 -14.10 12.58 12.13
N VAL A 283 -14.71 11.82 11.22
CA VAL A 283 -15.37 10.54 11.52
C VAL A 283 -14.61 9.39 10.86
N PRO A 284 -13.53 8.87 11.48
CA PRO A 284 -12.81 7.70 10.97
C PRO A 284 -13.69 6.44 10.98
N VAL A 285 -13.23 5.39 10.29
CA VAL A 285 -13.86 4.06 10.38
C VAL A 285 -13.93 3.63 11.86
N PRO A 286 -15.07 3.08 12.34
CA PRO A 286 -15.23 2.70 13.73
C PRO A 286 -14.06 1.84 14.22
N ILE A 287 -13.44 2.24 15.33
CA ILE A 287 -12.17 1.66 15.79
C ILE A 287 -12.25 0.15 16.06
N ALA A 288 -13.42 -0.33 16.48
CA ALA A 288 -13.68 -1.74 16.72
C ALA A 288 -13.49 -2.60 15.46
N TYR A 289 -13.77 -2.06 14.27
CA TYR A 289 -13.75 -2.83 13.04
C TYR A 289 -12.32 -3.20 12.60
N PRO A 290 -11.37 -2.25 12.44
CA PRO A 290 -9.96 -2.60 12.25
C PRO A 290 -9.41 -3.48 13.38
N GLN A 291 -9.80 -3.24 14.64
CA GLN A 291 -9.32 -4.03 15.77
C GLN A 291 -9.71 -5.51 15.66
N VAL A 292 -10.97 -5.81 15.33
CA VAL A 292 -11.46 -7.19 15.16
C VAL A 292 -10.74 -7.88 13.99
N VAL A 293 -10.56 -7.18 12.87
CA VAL A 293 -9.84 -7.74 11.71
C VAL A 293 -8.38 -8.02 12.05
N PHE A 294 -7.69 -7.06 12.68
CA PHE A 294 -6.28 -7.23 13.09
C PHE A 294 -6.11 -8.34 14.13
N LEU A 295 -7.03 -8.45 15.08
CA LEU A 295 -7.02 -9.52 16.06
C LEU A 295 -7.21 -10.88 15.39
N ALA A 296 -8.19 -11.00 14.48
CA ALA A 296 -8.45 -12.25 13.78
C ALA A 296 -7.24 -12.70 12.94
N VAL A 297 -6.62 -11.78 12.19
CA VAL A 297 -5.44 -12.06 11.37
C VAL A 297 -4.24 -12.45 12.25
N ARG A 298 -3.98 -11.72 13.35
CA ARG A 298 -2.88 -12.04 14.27
C ARG A 298 -3.10 -13.38 14.97
N ALA A 299 -4.32 -13.64 15.46
CA ALA A 299 -4.67 -14.91 16.08
C ALA A 299 -4.48 -16.08 15.11
N TYR A 300 -4.90 -15.93 13.85
CA TYR A 300 -4.66 -16.91 12.80
C TYR A 300 -3.16 -17.20 12.61
N PHE A 301 -2.32 -16.17 12.50
CA PHE A 301 -0.88 -16.37 12.32
C PHE A 301 -0.18 -16.96 13.55
N VAL A 302 -0.66 -16.65 14.76
CA VAL A 302 -0.18 -17.28 16.01
C VAL A 302 -0.53 -18.76 16.04
N ILE A 303 -1.76 -19.14 15.68
CA ILE A 303 -2.15 -20.55 15.61
C ILE A 303 -1.32 -21.28 14.53
N CYS A 304 -1.06 -20.63 13.38
CA CYS A 304 -0.20 -21.16 12.33
C CYS A 304 1.25 -21.40 12.76
N LEU A 305 1.77 -20.71 13.78
CA LEU A 305 3.10 -21.01 14.32
C LEU A 305 3.18 -22.41 14.93
N VAL A 306 2.06 -23.00 15.35
CA VAL A 306 2.01 -24.34 15.93
C VAL A 306 1.41 -25.34 14.96
N SER A 307 0.27 -25.02 14.34
CA SER A 307 -0.47 -25.97 13.49
C SER A 307 0.23 -26.31 12.17
N ARG A 308 0.99 -25.36 11.61
CA ARG A 308 1.66 -25.51 10.31
C ARG A 308 3.14 -25.87 10.45
N GLN A 309 3.54 -26.42 11.60
CA GLN A 309 4.89 -26.93 11.82
C GLN A 309 5.17 -28.21 11.01
N TYR A 310 6.44 -28.47 10.72
CA TYR A 310 6.86 -29.68 10.03
C TYR A 310 7.01 -30.85 11.03
N LEU A 311 6.01 -31.73 11.05
CA LEU A 311 5.92 -32.86 11.99
C LEU A 311 6.62 -34.12 11.46
N LEU A 312 7.26 -34.86 12.37
CA LEU A 312 8.06 -36.06 12.09
C LEU A 312 7.24 -37.24 11.58
N LYS A 313 6.01 -37.39 12.05
CA LYS A 313 5.13 -38.48 11.64
C LYS A 313 4.82 -38.49 10.13
N ASN A 314 5.01 -37.37 9.44
CA ASN A 314 4.84 -37.28 7.99
C ASN A 314 5.99 -37.89 7.17
N GLN A 315 7.17 -38.15 7.76
CA GLN A 315 8.33 -38.68 7.04
C GLN A 315 8.21 -40.17 6.67
N VAL A 316 7.31 -40.91 7.31
CA VAL A 316 7.13 -42.35 7.04
C VAL A 316 6.42 -42.59 5.69
N ASN A 317 5.75 -41.58 5.13
CA ASN A 317 4.88 -41.75 3.95
C ASN A 317 5.35 -41.05 2.67
N ASP A 318 6.43 -40.25 2.65
CA ASP A 318 6.80 -39.53 1.42
C ASP A 318 8.31 -39.23 1.33
N HIS A 319 9.00 -39.83 0.36
CA HIS A 319 10.46 -39.72 0.12
C HIS A 319 10.89 -38.36 -0.49
N SER A 320 10.26 -37.25 -0.12
CA SER A 320 10.57 -35.91 -0.63
C SER A 320 10.66 -34.85 0.50
N ASP A 321 11.58 -35.12 1.43
CA ASP A 321 11.72 -34.42 2.71
C ASP A 321 12.07 -32.93 2.63
N VAL A 322 12.84 -32.50 1.63
CA VAL A 322 13.30 -31.09 1.53
C VAL A 322 12.32 -30.24 0.72
N SER A 323 11.72 -30.80 -0.33
CA SER A 323 10.72 -30.11 -1.16
C SER A 323 9.45 -29.82 -0.38
N SER A 324 9.01 -30.73 0.50
CA SER A 324 7.78 -30.55 1.30
C SER A 324 7.89 -29.43 2.35
N LEU A 325 9.10 -29.17 2.88
CA LEU A 325 9.38 -28.06 3.78
C LEU A 325 9.39 -26.71 3.03
N LEU A 326 10.09 -26.66 1.89
CA LEU A 326 10.16 -25.47 1.02
C LEU A 326 8.78 -25.09 0.47
N ILE A 327 7.97 -26.06 0.06
CA ILE A 327 6.60 -25.82 -0.45
C ILE A 327 5.69 -25.26 0.64
N ARG A 328 5.75 -25.77 1.89
CA ARG A 328 4.96 -25.22 3.01
C ARG A 328 5.43 -23.82 3.40
N TYR A 329 6.73 -23.58 3.42
CA TYR A 329 7.30 -22.25 3.66
C TYR A 329 6.84 -21.25 2.59
N LEU A 330 6.90 -21.63 1.31
CA LEU A 330 6.47 -20.78 0.19
C LEU A 330 4.95 -20.51 0.24
N PHE A 331 4.14 -21.51 0.60
CA PHE A 331 2.70 -21.34 0.73
C PHE A 331 2.34 -20.40 1.88
N ILE A 332 3.00 -20.52 3.03
CA ILE A 332 2.75 -19.64 4.18
C ILE A 332 3.28 -18.24 3.91
N CYS A 333 4.43 -18.09 3.25
CA CYS A 333 4.91 -16.78 2.80
C CYS A 333 3.95 -16.14 1.80
N HIS A 334 3.41 -16.90 0.84
CA HIS A 334 2.41 -16.40 -0.10
C HIS A 334 1.12 -15.99 0.61
N LEU A 335 0.65 -16.79 1.57
CA LEU A 335 -0.52 -16.48 2.38
C LEU A 335 -0.30 -15.27 3.30
N PHE A 336 0.91 -15.12 3.86
CA PHE A 336 1.32 -13.97 4.65
C PHE A 336 1.39 -12.71 3.80
N LEU A 337 1.99 -12.79 2.61
CA LEU A 337 2.04 -11.68 1.65
C LEU A 337 0.64 -11.29 1.16
N TYR A 338 -0.23 -12.27 0.93
CA TYR A 338 -1.61 -12.03 0.50
C TYR A 338 -2.42 -11.34 1.61
N LEU A 339 -2.42 -11.88 2.83
CA LEU A 339 -3.25 -11.38 3.93
C LEU A 339 -2.68 -10.10 4.58
N MET A 340 -1.36 -10.00 4.73
CA MET A 340 -0.73 -8.81 5.30
C MET A 340 -0.54 -7.72 4.26
N GLY A 341 -0.35 -8.05 2.98
CA GLY A 341 -0.27 -7.05 1.90
C GLY A 341 -1.55 -6.25 1.78
N THR A 342 -2.69 -6.94 1.83
CA THR A 342 -4.00 -6.31 1.87
C THR A 342 -4.25 -5.47 3.11
N MET A 343 -3.55 -5.72 4.24
CA MET A 343 -3.74 -4.95 5.48
C MET A 343 -2.77 -3.78 5.64
N ILE A 344 -1.51 -3.95 5.25
CA ILE A 344 -0.45 -2.99 5.55
C ILE A 344 -0.41 -1.84 4.53
N ASP A 345 -0.80 -2.08 3.27
CA ASP A 345 -0.98 -0.97 2.31
C ASP A 345 -2.03 0.05 2.81
N LEU A 346 -2.88 -0.32 3.78
CA LEU A 346 -3.86 0.56 4.43
C LEU A 346 -3.29 1.29 5.65
N TYR A 347 -2.25 0.75 6.31
CA TYR A 347 -1.61 1.37 7.49
C TYR A 347 -0.73 2.57 7.11
N ILE A 348 -0.11 2.51 5.92
CA ILE A 348 0.68 3.62 5.34
C ILE A 348 -0.19 4.87 5.09
N TRP A 349 -1.50 4.72 4.94
CA TRP A 349 -2.42 5.84 4.70
C TRP A 349 -2.79 6.66 5.94
N ARG A 350 -2.34 6.25 7.13
CA ARG A 350 -2.49 7.02 8.38
C ARG A 350 -1.29 7.93 8.71
N CYS A 351 -0.31 8.07 7.80
CA CYS A 351 0.90 8.92 7.92
C CYS A 351 1.15 9.74 6.64
#